data_AF-A0A8S2SP20-F1
#
_entry.id   AF-A0A8S2SP20-F1
#
_cell.length_a   1.000
_cell.length_b   1.000
_cell.length_c   1.000
_cell.angle_alpha   90.00
_cell.angle_beta   90.00
_cell.angle_gamma   90.00
#
_symmetry.space_group_name_H-M   'P 1'
#
loop_
_entity.id
_entity.type
_entity.pdbx_description
1 polymer ?
#
loop_
_entity_poly.entity_id
_entity_poly.type
_entity_poly.pdbx_seq_one_letter_code
_entity_poly.pdbx_strand_id
1 'polypeptide(L)'
;MPENYRNDNITSTSAIDMLMKFGDVESAERIFRSIKAKNIITYGAMAKGYVANEMFEKALDLFEQIHLSLTNVIYAIVFNACAKLCNDRAMK
;
A
#
# COMPACT_ATOMS: atom_id res chain seq x y z
N MET A 1 2.52 -8.53 -16.75
CA MET A 1 1.96 -7.35 -16.04
C MET A 1 1.66 -6.30 -17.10
N PRO A 2 0.41 -5.83 -17.27
CA PRO A 2 0.08 -4.83 -18.29
C PRO A 2 0.70 -3.47 -17.92
N GLU A 3 1.39 -2.81 -18.86
CA GLU A 3 2.10 -1.53 -18.65
C GLU A 3 1.19 -0.38 -18.19
N ASN A 4 -0.08 -0.49 -18.52
CA ASN A 4 -1.17 0.46 -18.26
C ASN A 4 -1.25 0.82 -16.77
N TYR A 5 -1.06 -0.18 -15.90
CA TYR A 5 -1.22 -0.05 -14.45
C TYR A 5 -0.20 0.89 -13.80
N ARG A 6 1.02 0.88 -14.34
CA ARG A 6 2.11 1.71 -13.83
C ARG A 6 1.85 3.17 -14.15
N ASN A 7 1.34 3.46 -15.35
CA ASN A 7 1.04 4.81 -15.77
C ASN A 7 -0.16 5.39 -14.99
N ASP A 8 -1.23 4.60 -14.81
CA ASP A 8 -2.40 5.00 -14.03
C ASP A 8 -2.04 5.30 -12.57
N ASN A 9 -1.15 4.51 -11.97
CA ASN A 9 -0.64 4.76 -10.62
C ASN A 9 0.20 6.04 -10.54
N ILE A 10 1.01 6.36 -11.56
CA ILE A 10 1.80 7.61 -11.59
C ILE A 10 0.85 8.81 -11.67
N THR A 11 -0.12 8.81 -12.60
CA THR A 11 -1.09 9.89 -12.74
C THR A 11 -1.92 10.09 -11.47
N SER A 12 -2.38 9.00 -10.86
CA SER A 12 -3.15 9.05 -9.61
C SER A 12 -2.30 9.55 -8.43
N THR A 13 -1.03 9.14 -8.37
CA THR A 13 -0.08 9.62 -7.34
C THR A 13 0.22 11.10 -7.49
N SER A 14 0.39 11.60 -8.72
CA SER A 14 0.56 13.04 -8.98
C SER A 14 -0.69 13.85 -8.59
N ALA A 15 -1.89 13.32 -8.85
CA ALA A 15 -3.14 13.94 -8.42
C ALA A 15 -3.25 14.00 -6.89
N ILE A 16 -2.90 12.91 -6.19
CA ILE A 16 -2.83 12.87 -4.71
C ILE A 16 -1.87 13.94 -4.19
N ASP A 17 -0.64 14.00 -4.71
CA ASP A 17 0.36 14.99 -4.28
C ASP A 17 -0.14 16.43 -4.45
N MET A 18 -0.84 16.70 -5.55
CA MET A 18 -1.42 18.02 -5.82
C MET A 18 -2.54 18.35 -4.83
N LEU A 19 -3.50 17.43 -4.64
CA LEU A 19 -4.64 17.62 -3.75
C LEU A 19 -4.20 17.81 -2.29
N MET A 20 -3.24 17.00 -1.81
CA MET A 20 -2.70 17.13 -0.47
C MET A 20 -1.98 18.47 -0.28
N LYS A 21 -1.28 19.01 -1.30
CA LYS A 21 -0.67 20.35 -1.21
C LYS A 21 -1.70 21.48 -1.09
N PHE A 22 -2.89 21.31 -1.68
CA PHE A 22 -3.99 22.28 -1.56
C PHE A 22 -4.88 22.03 -0.33
N GLY A 23 -4.58 21.02 0.49
CA GLY A 23 -5.37 20.67 1.66
C GLY A 23 -6.69 19.95 1.36
N ASP A 24 -6.95 19.58 0.10
CA ASP A 24 -8.10 18.73 -0.26
C ASP A 24 -7.77 17.25 0.02
N VAL A 25 -7.68 16.94 1.31
CA VAL A 25 -7.33 15.61 1.81
C VAL A 25 -8.41 14.57 1.44
N GLU A 26 -9.68 14.96 1.46
CA GLU A 26 -10.80 14.05 1.18
C GLU A 26 -10.75 13.52 -0.27
N SER A 27 -10.54 14.42 -1.24
CA SER A 27 -10.38 14.00 -2.64
C SER A 27 -9.14 13.12 -2.83
N ALA A 28 -8.04 13.44 -2.16
CA ALA A 28 -6.82 12.63 -2.20
C ALA A 28 -7.06 11.22 -1.66
N GLU A 29 -7.74 11.08 -0.52
CA GLU A 29 -8.13 9.79 0.05
C GLU A 29 -9.03 8.98 -0.89
N ARG A 30 -9.98 9.64 -1.57
CA ARG A 30 -10.88 8.97 -2.52
C ARG A 30 -10.10 8.39 -3.72
N ILE A 31 -9.20 9.17 -4.30
CA ILE A 31 -8.32 8.69 -5.38
C ILE A 31 -7.45 7.55 -4.87
N PHE A 32 -6.83 7.71 -3.70
CA PHE A 32 -6.03 6.67 -3.09
C PHE A 32 -6.79 5.36 -2.92
N ARG A 33 -8.02 5.39 -2.40
CA ARG A 33 -8.87 4.21 -2.24
C ARG A 33 -9.20 3.54 -3.58
N SER A 34 -9.39 4.32 -4.65
CA SER A 34 -9.67 3.78 -6.00
C SER A 34 -8.49 3.05 -6.65
N ILE A 35 -7.26 3.30 -6.22
CA ILE A 35 -6.07 2.61 -6.72
C ILE A 35 -6.10 1.15 -6.27
N LYS A 36 -6.30 0.24 -7.24
CA LYS A 36 -6.43 -1.20 -6.99
C LYS A 36 -5.12 -1.85 -6.51
N ALA A 37 -3.98 -1.51 -7.10
CA ALA A 37 -2.66 -2.00 -6.67
C ALA A 37 -1.76 -0.82 -6.30
N LYS A 38 -1.82 -0.44 -5.03
CA LYS A 38 -0.99 0.64 -4.46
C LYS A 38 0.45 0.16 -4.34
N ASN A 39 1.40 1.05 -4.59
CA ASN A 39 2.82 0.77 -4.39
C ASN A 39 3.41 1.75 -3.37
N ILE A 40 4.69 1.55 -3.04
CA ILE A 40 5.41 2.38 -2.06
C ILE A 40 5.38 3.87 -2.39
N ILE A 41 5.33 4.23 -3.67
CA ILE A 41 5.28 5.63 -4.11
C ILE A 41 3.93 6.24 -3.75
N THR A 42 2.83 5.54 -4.04
CA THR A 42 1.48 6.00 -3.71
C THR A 42 1.26 6.12 -2.20
N TYR A 43 1.74 5.15 -1.41
CA TYR A 43 1.71 5.22 0.05
C TYR A 43 2.56 6.39 0.58
N GLY A 44 3.75 6.60 0.00
CA GLY A 44 4.62 7.71 0.36
C GLY A 44 4.01 9.08 0.10
N ALA A 45 3.30 9.26 -1.03
CA ALA A 45 2.57 10.48 -1.35
C ALA A 45 1.49 10.79 -0.30
N MET A 46 0.68 9.80 0.08
CA MET A 46 -0.34 9.96 1.13
C MET A 46 0.27 10.29 2.49
N ALA A 47 1.30 9.55 2.91
CA ALA A 47 1.95 9.77 4.20
C ALA A 47 2.55 11.19 4.28
N LYS A 48 3.27 11.61 3.23
CA LYS A 48 3.82 12.96 3.12
C LYS A 48 2.72 14.02 3.16
N GLY A 49 1.62 13.79 2.45
CA GLY A 49 0.48 14.69 2.43
C GLY A 49 -0.19 14.82 3.80
N TYR A 50 -0.36 13.73 4.54
CA TYR A 50 -0.93 13.79 5.89
C TYR A 50 -0.04 14.57 6.84
N VAL A 51 1.28 14.35 6.81
CA VAL A 51 2.23 15.12 7.61
C VAL A 51 2.19 16.61 7.26
N ALA A 52 2.10 16.95 5.98
CA ALA A 52 2.02 18.35 5.52
C ALA A 52 0.72 19.06 5.91
N ASN A 53 -0.36 18.30 6.17
CA ASN A 53 -1.65 18.81 6.64
C ASN A 53 -1.86 18.56 8.15
N GLU A 54 -0.78 18.29 8.90
CA GLU A 54 -0.79 18.10 10.36
C GLU A 54 -1.67 16.92 10.84
N MET A 55 -1.96 15.96 9.96
CA MET A 55 -2.77 14.77 10.25
C MET A 55 -1.90 13.58 10.67
N PHE A 56 -1.12 13.74 11.73
CA PHE A 56 -0.08 12.79 12.13
C PHE A 56 -0.63 11.40 12.48
N GLU A 57 -1.78 11.32 13.14
CA GLU A 57 -2.43 10.04 13.48
C GLU A 57 -2.74 9.23 12.22
N LYS A 58 -3.33 9.87 11.20
CA LYS A 58 -3.60 9.21 9.90
C LYS A 58 -2.33 8.75 9.19
N ALA A 59 -1.23 9.49 9.33
CA ALA A 59 0.06 9.08 8.76
C ALA A 59 0.60 7.82 9.45
N LEU A 60 0.46 7.71 10.77
CA LEU A 60 0.86 6.55 11.55
C LEU A 60 -0.02 5.34 11.25
N ASP A 61 -1.34 5.52 11.23
CA ASP A 61 -2.31 4.47 10.88
C ASP A 61 -2.03 3.88 9.49
N LEU A 62 -1.66 4.75 8.53
CA LEU A 62 -1.29 4.31 7.19
C LEU A 62 -0.02 3.46 7.20
N PHE A 63 0.97 3.82 8.03
CA PHE A 63 2.21 3.05 8.15
C PHE A 63 1.98 1.68 8.79
N GLU A 64 1.15 1.61 9.83
CA GLU A 64 0.78 0.36 10.48
C GLU A 64 0.07 -0.60 9.52
N GLN A 65 -0.85 -0.09 8.69
CA GLN A 65 -1.54 -0.89 7.68
C GLN A 65 -0.57 -1.52 6.66
N ILE A 66 0.45 -0.78 6.22
CA ILE A 66 1.48 -1.30 5.30
C ILE A 66 2.28 -2.41 6.00
N HIS A 67 2.65 -2.20 7.26
CA HIS A 67 3.44 -3.16 8.03
C HIS A 67 2.67 -4.47 8.26
N LEU A 68 1.40 -4.39 8.66
CA LEU A 68 0.54 -5.57 8.86
C LEU A 68 0.36 -6.37 7.56
N SER A 69 0.17 -5.68 6.43
CA SER A 69 0.07 -6.33 5.12
C SER A 69 1.33 -7.11 4.76
N LEU A 70 2.51 -6.53 4.97
CA LEU A 70 3.79 -7.19 4.68
C LEU A 70 4.01 -8.41 5.58
N THR A 71 3.71 -8.30 6.88
CA THR A 71 3.81 -9.39 7.84
C THR A 71 2.91 -10.57 7.47
N ASN A 72 1.67 -10.30 7.04
CA ASN A 72 0.75 -11.35 6.58
C ASN A 72 1.26 -12.09 5.34
N VAL A 73 1.87 -11.37 4.39
CA VAL A 73 2.48 -11.98 3.19
C VAL A 73 3.63 -12.90 3.57
N ILE A 74 4.51 -12.47 4.47
CA ILE A 74 5.62 -13.29 4.97
C ILE A 74 5.10 -14.53 5.68
N TYR A 75 4.09 -14.38 6.55
CA TYR A 75 3.46 -15.50 7.25
C TYR A 75 2.89 -16.52 6.27
N ALA A 76 2.18 -16.08 5.23
CA ALA A 76 1.62 -16.96 4.19
C ALA A 76 2.72 -17.71 3.42
N ILE A 77 3.85 -17.06 3.12
CA ILE A 77 5.00 -17.70 2.46
C ILE A 77 5.58 -18.80 3.36
N VAL A 78 5.84 -18.48 4.63
CA VAL A 78 6.39 -19.42 5.60
C VAL A 78 5.43 -20.58 5.82
N PHE A 79 4.15 -20.31 6.00
CA PHE A 79 3.10 -21.32 6.13
C PHE A 79 3.08 -22.26 4.93
N ASN A 80 3.09 -21.71 3.71
CA ASN A 80 3.13 -22.52 2.48
C ASN A 80 4.41 -23.36 2.38
N ALA A 81 5.56 -22.82 2.78
CA ALA A 81 6.80 -23.57 2.82
C ALA A 81 6.73 -24.72 3.82
N CYS A 82 6.23 -24.47 5.03
CA CYS A 82 6.02 -25.50 6.04
C CYS A 82 5.03 -26.58 5.57
N ALA A 83 3.90 -26.19 4.98
CA ALA A 83 2.90 -27.12 4.45
C ALA A 83 3.49 -28.03 3.36
N LYS A 84 4.29 -27.47 2.44
CA LYS A 84 5.01 -28.25 1.42
C LYS A 84 6.00 -29.24 2.04
N LEU A 85 6.79 -28.80 3.02
CA LEU A 85 7.74 -29.67 3.73
C LEU A 85 7.06 -30.80 4.50
N CYS A 86 5.90 -30.56 5.11
CA CYS A 86 5.11 -31.60 5.77
C CYS A 86 4.56 -32.61 4.77
N ASN A 87 4.10 -32.15 3.60
CA ASN A 87 3.57 -33.03 2.56
C ASN A 87 4.66 -33.91 1.92
N ASP A 88 5.88 -33.37 1.74
CA ASP A 88 7.03 -34.13 1.24
C ASP A 88 7.53 -35.20 2.23
N ARG A 89 7.37 -34.96 3.53
CA ARG A 89 7.72 -35.93 4.58
C ARG A 89 6.71 -37.06 4.73
N ALA A 90 5.50 -36.92 4.19
CA ALA A 90 4.46 -37.94 4.24
C ALA A 90 4.53 -38.96 3.07
N MET A 91 5.40 -38.74 2.08
CA MET A 91 5.60 -39.61 0.90
C MET A 91 6.90 -40.44 0.94
N LYS A 92 7.62 -40.46 2.06
CA LYS A 92 8.75 -41.38 2.31
C LYS A 92 8.38 -42.48 3.29
#